data_AF-A0AAE4I2S1-F1
#
_entry.id   AF-A0AAE4I2S1-F1
#
_cell.length_a   1.000
_cell.length_b   1.000
_cell.length_c   1.000
_cell.angle_alpha   90.00
_cell.angle_beta   90.00
_cell.angle_gamma   90.00
#
_symmetry.space_group_name_H-M   'P 1'
#
loop_
_entity.id
_entity.type
_entity.pdbx_description
1 polymer ?
#
loop_
_entity_poly.entity_id
_entity_poly.type
_entity_poly.pdbx_seq_one_letter_code
_entity_poly.pdbx_strand_id
1 'polypeptide(L)'
;MKESSFLLLQAQLRTLFPNEGLHQLAIYEDQTGKILIFSTRGLHVLEEDDLTKAPRDIYFTIDGLKPFALRQRAGVFELVIETVGNRCFTLAFPDQAEAHQTLQTLVDLFT
;
A
#
# COMPACT_ATOMS: atom_id res chain seq x y z
N MET A 1 -5.73 3.15 -15.53
CA MET A 1 -6.10 4.18 -14.54
C MET A 1 -6.83 5.32 -15.25
N LYS A 2 -7.97 5.78 -14.72
CA LYS A 2 -8.66 6.99 -15.21
C LYS A 2 -7.91 8.21 -14.64
N GLU A 3 -7.61 9.21 -15.48
CA GLU A 3 -6.83 10.41 -15.12
C GLU A 3 -7.31 11.14 -13.85
N SER A 4 -8.60 11.03 -13.52
CA SER A 4 -9.22 11.59 -12.33
C SER A 4 -8.67 11.01 -11.01
N SER A 5 -8.34 9.71 -10.98
CA SER A 5 -7.81 9.04 -9.78
C SER A 5 -6.39 9.49 -9.46
N PHE A 6 -5.60 9.82 -10.48
CA PHE A 6 -4.21 10.25 -10.32
C PHE A 6 -4.10 11.66 -9.71
N LEU A 7 -4.97 12.59 -10.14
CA LEU A 7 -4.99 13.95 -9.58
C LEU A 7 -5.46 13.97 -8.12
N LEU A 8 -6.46 13.13 -7.79
CA LEU A 8 -6.91 12.96 -6.41
C LEU A 8 -5.81 12.35 -5.54
N LEU A 9 -5.14 11.31 -6.02
CA LEU A 9 -3.98 10.72 -5.34
C LEU A 9 -2.90 11.78 -5.10
N GLN A 10 -2.55 12.56 -6.12
CA GLN A 10 -1.52 13.59 -6.00
C GLN A 10 -1.89 14.66 -4.96
N ALA A 11 -3.15 15.09 -4.91
CA ALA A 11 -3.62 16.03 -3.91
C ALA A 11 -3.52 15.44 -2.50
N GLN A 12 -3.94 14.19 -2.32
CA GLN A 12 -3.87 13.51 -1.03
C GLN A 12 -2.43 13.27 -0.56
N LEU A 13 -1.55 12.83 -1.46
CA LEU A 13 -0.12 12.64 -1.15
C LEU A 13 0.52 13.95 -0.69
N ARG A 14 0.21 15.08 -1.34
CA ARG A 14 0.73 16.40 -0.92
C ARG A 14 0.19 16.84 0.44
N THR A 15 -1.03 16.44 0.80
CA THR A 15 -1.62 16.73 2.12
C THR A 15 -1.06 15.83 3.22
N LEU A 16 -0.91 14.53 2.95
CA LEU A 16 -0.42 13.54 3.92
C LEU A 16 1.08 13.64 4.14
N PHE A 17 1.83 13.98 3.09
CA PHE A 17 3.30 14.02 3.10
C PHE A 17 3.83 15.39 2.64
N PRO A 18 3.53 16.49 3.37
CA PRO A 18 3.90 17.84 2.94
C PRO A 18 5.41 18.11 2.98
N ASN A 19 6.16 17.34 3.79
CA ASN A 19 7.59 17.54 4.06
C ASN A 19 8.46 16.33 3.70
N GLU A 20 7.86 15.22 3.25
CA GLU A 20 8.60 14.01 2.86
C GLU A 20 8.78 14.01 1.34
N GLY A 21 10.02 13.76 0.88
CA GLY A 21 10.24 13.57 -0.54
C GLY A 21 9.50 12.31 -0.99
N LEU A 22 8.69 12.40 -2.05
CA LEU A 22 7.93 11.26 -2.60
C LEU A 22 8.78 10.00 -2.87
N HIS A 23 10.10 10.17 -3.03
CA HIS A 23 11.08 9.08 -3.15
C HIS A 23 11.24 8.20 -1.89
N GLN A 24 10.68 8.61 -0.76
CA GLN A 24 10.68 7.87 0.50
C GLN A 24 9.38 7.08 0.72
N LEU A 25 8.45 7.14 -0.24
CA LEU A 25 7.18 6.44 -0.18
C LEU A 25 7.20 5.28 -1.18
N ALA A 26 6.77 4.11 -0.73
CA ALA A 26 6.46 3.01 -1.64
C ALA A 26 4.94 2.96 -1.84
N ILE A 27 4.48 3.10 -3.09
CA ILE A 27 3.05 3.23 -3.43
C ILE A 27 2.65 2.04 -4.29
N TYR A 28 1.65 1.30 -3.85
CA TYR A 28 1.12 0.13 -4.55
C TYR A 28 -0.41 0.13 -4.57
N GLU A 29 -0.99 -0.54 -5.55
CA GLU A 29 -2.43 -0.79 -5.62
C GLU A 29 -2.71 -2.24 -5.25
N ASP A 30 -3.61 -2.47 -4.30
CA ASP A 30 -4.02 -3.81 -3.92
C ASP A 30 -4.98 -4.42 -4.96
N GLN A 31 -5.18 -5.74 -4.91
CA GLN A 31 -6.09 -6.45 -5.82
C GLN A 31 -7.55 -5.93 -5.77
N THR A 32 -7.93 -5.17 -4.75
CA THR A 32 -9.27 -4.58 -4.59
C THR A 32 -9.35 -3.13 -5.05
N GLY A 33 -8.25 -2.55 -5.56
CA GLY A 33 -8.18 -1.17 -6.03
C GLY A 33 -7.87 -0.14 -4.93
N LYS A 34 -7.53 -0.57 -3.71
CA LYS A 34 -7.08 0.34 -2.64
C LYS A 34 -5.62 0.72 -2.86
N ILE A 35 -5.28 1.95 -2.53
CA ILE A 35 -3.92 2.45 -2.71
C ILE A 35 -3.21 2.38 -1.37
N LEU A 36 -2.14 1.58 -1.32
CA LEU A 36 -1.29 1.37 -0.17
C LEU A 36 -0.07 2.26 -0.31
N ILE A 37 0.15 3.14 0.67
CA ILE A 37 1.30 4.04 0.72
C ILE A 37 2.10 3.70 1.96
N PHE A 38 3.26 3.09 1.76
CA PHE A 38 4.21 2.74 2.81
C PHE A 38 5.18 3.90 2.99
N SER A 39 5.30 4.38 4.22
CA SER A 39 6.29 5.36 4.64
C SER A 39 7.12 4.78 5.77
N THR A 40 8.20 5.46 6.16
CA THR A 40 9.03 5.08 7.33
C THR A 40 8.25 5.11 8.66
N ARG A 41 7.01 5.61 8.68
CA ARG A 41 6.16 5.69 9.87
C ARG A 41 5.10 4.60 9.94
N GLY A 42 4.77 3.99 8.80
CA GLY A 42 3.70 3.00 8.71
C GLY A 42 3.06 2.93 7.33
N LEU A 43 1.79 2.52 7.33
CA LEU A 43 1.00 2.30 6.13
C LEU A 43 -0.22 3.23 6.12
N HIS A 44 -0.35 4.03 5.06
CA HIS A 44 -1.59 4.72 4.73
C HIS A 44 -2.36 3.91 3.68
N VAL A 45 -3.66 3.76 3.88
CA VAL A 45 -4.57 3.07 2.96
C VAL A 45 -5.60 4.07 2.49
N LEU A 46 -5.53 4.40 1.20
CA LEU A 46 -6.54 5.21 0.55
C LEU A 46 -7.60 4.30 -0.04
N GLU A 47 -8.83 4.48 0.43
CA GLU A 47 -10.02 3.79 -0.06
C GLU A 47 -11.12 4.80 -0.38
N GLU A 48 -12.02 4.45 -1.29
CA GLU A 48 -13.22 5.25 -1.53
C GLU A 48 -14.29 4.91 -0.49
N ASP A 49 -14.88 5.93 0.13
CA ASP A 49 -16.03 5.76 1.01
C ASP A 49 -17.25 5.29 0.20
N ASP A 50 -17.88 4.20 0.63
CA ASP A 50 -18.96 3.57 -0.13
C ASP A 50 -20.19 4.47 -0.32
N LEU A 51 -20.46 5.36 0.64
CA LEU A 51 -21.65 6.23 0.66
C LEU A 51 -21.41 7.56 -0.03
N THR A 52 -20.26 8.17 0.22
CA THR A 52 -19.95 9.54 -0.24
C THR A 52 -19.08 9.57 -1.48
N LYS A 53 -18.44 8.43 -1.83
CA LYS A 53 -17.39 8.34 -2.86
C LYS A 53 -16.22 9.29 -2.61
N ALA A 54 -16.12 9.83 -1.39
CA ALA A 54 -15.00 10.66 -0.98
C ALA A 54 -13.80 9.75 -0.67
N PRO A 55 -12.59 10.20 -0.97
CA PRO A 55 -11.42 9.41 -0.66
C PRO A 55 -11.14 9.49 0.85
N ARG A 56 -10.92 8.34 1.47
CA ARG A 56 -10.68 8.16 2.91
C ARG A 56 -9.26 7.63 3.12
N ASP A 57 -8.51 8.29 4.00
CA ASP A 57 -7.23 7.80 4.48
C ASP A 57 -7.41 7.00 5.77
N ILE A 58 -6.78 5.83 5.83
CA ILE A 58 -6.69 5.01 7.04
C ILE A 58 -5.23 4.69 7.30
N TYR A 59 -4.76 5.12 8.46
CA TYR A 59 -3.38 4.99 8.87
C TYR A 59 -3.18 3.83 9.85
N PHE A 60 -2.13 3.04 9.60
CA PHE A 60 -1.62 2.00 10.48
C PHE A 60 -0.16 2.29 10.82
N THR A 61 0.17 2.34 12.11
CA THR A 61 1.56 2.37 12.56
C THR A 61 2.25 1.04 12.26
N ILE A 62 3.59 1.03 12.28
CA ILE A 62 4.40 -0.18 12.07
C ILE A 62 4.00 -1.29 13.06
N ASP A 63 3.80 -0.97 14.34
CA ASP A 63 3.36 -1.94 15.36
C ASP A 63 1.96 -2.51 15.09
N GLY A 64 1.18 -1.85 14.24
CA GLY A 64 -0.13 -2.30 13.78
C GLY A 64 -0.08 -3.27 12.61
N LEU A 65 1.10 -3.56 12.05
CA LEU A 65 1.32 -4.47 10.93
C LEU A 65 1.88 -5.81 11.41
N LYS A 66 1.38 -6.90 10.83
CA LYS A 66 1.98 -8.22 10.95
C LYS A 66 3.14 -8.35 9.95
N PRO A 67 4.06 -9.31 10.15
CA PRO A 67 5.11 -9.59 9.19
C PRO A 67 4.56 -9.84 7.78
N PHE A 68 5.19 -9.26 6.77
CA PHE A 68 4.80 -9.47 5.38
C PHE A 68 5.01 -10.92 4.97
N ALA A 69 4.10 -11.45 4.17
CA ALA A 69 4.16 -12.82 3.70
C ALA A 69 4.06 -12.89 2.17
N LEU A 70 4.96 -13.64 1.54
CA LEU A 70 4.84 -14.02 0.14
C LEU A 70 4.17 -15.39 0.04
N ARG A 71 3.20 -15.50 -0.85
CA ARG A 71 2.59 -16.78 -1.23
C ARG A 71 2.40 -16.84 -2.75
N GLN A 72 2.27 -18.06 -3.27
CA GLN A 72 1.93 -18.27 -4.68
C GLN A 72 0.53 -18.87 -4.77
N ARG A 73 -0.34 -18.26 -5.57
CA ARG A 73 -1.71 -18.74 -5.78
C ARG A 73 -2.09 -18.60 -7.25
N ALA A 74 -2.61 -19.67 -7.84
CA ALA A 74 -3.06 -19.69 -9.23
C ALA A 74 -2.02 -19.16 -10.24
N GLY A 75 -0.73 -19.40 -9.99
CA GLY A 75 0.36 -18.94 -10.85
C GLY A 75 0.78 -17.47 -10.65
N VAL A 76 0.20 -16.76 -9.69
CA VAL A 76 0.52 -15.38 -9.33
C VAL A 76 1.25 -15.34 -7.99
N PHE A 77 2.24 -14.46 -7.86
CA PHE A 77 2.92 -14.20 -6.59
C PHE A 77 2.18 -13.09 -5.83
N GLU A 78 1.81 -13.37 -4.59
CA GLU A 78 1.02 -12.49 -3.76
C GLU A 78 1.85 -12.07 -2.54
N LEU A 79 2.09 -10.77 -2.42
CA LEU A 79 2.59 -10.18 -1.18
C LEU A 79 1.40 -9.76 -0.32
N VAL A 80 1.28 -10.39 0.84
CA VAL A 80 0.20 -10.21 1.79
C VAL A 80 0.65 -9.23 2.87
N ILE A 81 -0.12 -8.16 3.01
CA ILE A 81 0.02 -7.16 4.06
C ILE A 81 -1.17 -7.29 4.99
N GLU A 82 -0.91 -7.66 6.24
CA GLU A 82 -1.95 -7.89 7.23
C GLU A 82 -1.76 -6.97 8.43
N THR A 83 -2.85 -6.41 8.93
CA THR A 83 -2.84 -5.61 10.17
C THR A 83 -3.19 -6.50 11.36
N VAL A 84 -2.79 -6.07 12.57
CA VAL A 84 -3.19 -6.75 13.83
C VAL A 84 -4.71 -6.81 13.98
N GLY A 85 -5.43 -5.85 13.40
CA GLY A 85 -6.90 -5.84 13.31
C GLY A 85 -7.50 -6.77 12.23
N ASN A 86 -6.72 -7.70 11.67
CA ASN A 86 -7.12 -8.64 10.62
C ASN A 86 -7.61 -7.99 9.31
N ARG A 87 -7.19 -6.76 9.01
CA ARG A 87 -7.33 -6.23 7.65
C ARG A 87 -6.22 -6.82 6.79
N CYS A 88 -6.58 -7.26 5.59
CA CYS A 88 -5.66 -7.92 4.67
C CYS A 88 -5.69 -7.18 3.34
N PHE A 89 -4.50 -6.85 2.83
CA PHE A 89 -4.26 -6.27 1.52
C PHE A 89 -3.33 -7.20 0.75
N THR A 90 -3.52 -7.30 -0.56
CA THR A 90 -2.73 -8.23 -1.39
C THR A 90 -2.22 -7.49 -2.60
N LEU A 91 -0.89 -7.49 -2.76
CA LEU A 91 -0.22 -7.02 -3.97
C LEU A 91 0.07 -8.24 -4.85
N ALA A 92 -0.31 -8.16 -6.12
CA ALA A 92 -0.18 -9.25 -7.08
C ALA A 92 0.96 -8.96 -8.05
N PHE A 93 1.86 -9.93 -8.23
CA PHE A 93 2.99 -9.83 -9.14
C PHE A 93 2.99 -11.02 -10.11
N PRO A 94 3.22 -10.76 -11.40
CA PRO A 94 3.37 -11.82 -12.40
C PRO A 94 4.71 -12.55 -12.26
N ASP A 95 5.72 -11.90 -11.67
CA ASP A 95 7.08 -12.39 -11.55
C ASP A 95 7.53 -12.52 -10.08
N GLN A 96 8.30 -13.58 -9.80
CA GLN A 96 8.77 -13.87 -8.45
C GLN A 96 9.82 -12.87 -7.97
N ALA A 97 10.71 -12.43 -8.87
CA ALA A 97 11.78 -11.50 -8.51
C ALA A 97 11.21 -10.13 -8.19
N GLU A 98 10.19 -9.67 -8.91
CA GLU A 98 9.46 -8.44 -8.60
C GLU A 98 8.78 -8.50 -7.22
N ALA A 99 8.12 -9.62 -6.91
CA ALA A 99 7.49 -9.83 -5.61
C ALA A 99 8.51 -9.80 -4.45
N HIS A 100 9.65 -10.46 -4.62
CA HIS A 100 10.75 -10.46 -3.64
C HIS A 100 11.41 -9.09 -3.52
N GLN A 101 11.66 -8.40 -4.63
CA GLN A 101 12.24 -7.06 -4.62
C GLN A 101 11.32 -6.08 -3.86
N THR A 102 10.02 -6.19 -4.09
CA THR A 102 9.03 -5.39 -3.36
C THR A 102 9.02 -5.71 -1.88
N LEU A 103 9.02 -7.00 -1.51
CA LEU A 103 9.14 -7.43 -0.12
C LEU A 103 10.39 -6.83 0.54
N GLN A 104 11.55 -6.92 -0.12
CA GLN A 104 12.79 -6.38 0.42
C GLN A 104 12.71 -4.87 0.61
N THR A 105 12.18 -4.14 -0.37
CA THR A 105 11.97 -2.69 -0.26
C THR A 105 11.06 -2.32 0.92
N LEU A 106 9.99 -3.08 1.17
CA LEU A 106 9.13 -2.85 2.34
C LEU A 106 9.83 -3.16 3.66
N VAL A 107 10.61 -4.25 3.72
CA VAL A 107 11.39 -4.60 4.91
C VAL A 107 12.42 -3.52 5.23
N ASP A 108 13.14 -3.04 4.21
CA ASP A 108 14.15 -1.99 4.37
C ASP A 108 13.52 -0.65 4.82
N LEU A 109 12.26 -0.39 4.43
CA LEU A 109 11.51 0.80 4.81
C LEU A 109 11.17 0.86 6.32
N PHE A 110 11.10 -0.30 6.98
CA PHE A 110 10.74 -0.44 8.40
C PHE A 110 11.91 -0.86 9.29
N THR A 111 13.13 -0.87 8.75
CA THR A 111 14.37 -1.16 9.48
C THR A 111 15.06 0.13 9.92
#